data_AF-A0A956DGR7-F1
#
_entry.id   AF-A0A956DGR7-F1
#
_cell.length_a   1.000
_cell.length_b   1.000
_cell.length_c   1.000
_cell.angle_alpha   90.00
_cell.angle_beta   90.00
_cell.angle_gamma   90.00
#
_symmetry.space_group_name_H-M   'P 1'
#
loop_
_entity.id
_entity.type
_entity.pdbx_description
1 polymer ?
#
loop_
_entity_poly.entity_id
_entity_poly.type
_entity_poly.pdbx_seq_one_letter_code
_entity_poly.pdbx_strand_id
1 'polypeptide(L)' 'ALDSVRSRSVMELFRKVAHDRGAAVLVVTHDHRSLDVFDVLYEMEDGRIRPHPQAHPATTTTAS' A
#
# COMPACT_ATOMS: atom_id res chain seq x y z
N ALA A 1 -16.94 -4.12 -8.67
CA ALA A 1 -16.92 -2.85 -7.93
C ALA A 1 -16.89 -3.17 -6.44
N LEU A 2 -15.70 -3.14 -5.83
CA LEU A 2 -15.58 -3.15 -4.37
C LEU A 2 -15.90 -1.72 -3.90
N ASP A 3 -16.78 -1.56 -2.91
CA ASP A 3 -17.12 -0.24 -2.39
C ASP A 3 -15.85 0.49 -1.88
N SER A 4 -15.77 1.78 -2.16
CA SER A 4 -14.55 2.57 -2.01
C SER A 4 -14.09 2.66 -0.56
N VAL A 5 -15.05 2.69 0.37
CA VAL A 5 -14.79 2.73 1.82
C VAL A 5 -14.27 1.37 2.28
N ARG A 6 -14.92 0.29 1.84
CA ARG A 6 -14.51 -1.08 2.17
C ARG A 6 -13.13 -1.44 1.62
N SER A 7 -12.77 -0.88 0.47
CA SER A 7 -11.46 -1.06 -0.18
C SER A 7 -10.34 -0.52 0.72
N ARG A 8 -10.48 0.71 1.24
CA ARG A 8 -9.49 1.34 2.11
C ARG A 8 -9.28 0.58 3.42
N SER A 9 -10.35 0.16 4.10
CA SER A 9 -10.24 -0.59 5.36
C SER A 9 -9.49 -1.92 5.20
N VAL A 10 -9.63 -2.58 4.05
CA VAL A 10 -8.86 -3.80 3.74
C VAL A 10 -7.38 -3.48 3.53
N MET A 11 -7.05 -2.37 2.87
CA MET A 11 -5.64 -1.96 2.68
C MET A 11 -4.98 -1.59 4.02
N GLU A 12 -5.68 -0.90 4.91
CA GLU A 12 -5.17 -0.57 6.26
C GLU A 12 -4.91 -1.84 7.09
N LEU A 13 -5.79 -2.86 6.98
CA LEU A 13 -5.57 -4.16 7.61
C LEU A 13 -4.31 -4.85 7.06
N PHE A 14 -4.11 -4.83 5.73
CA PHE A 14 -2.92 -5.41 5.13
C PHE A 14 -1.64 -4.74 5.60
N ARG A 15 -1.62 -3.39 5.65
CA ARG A 15 -0.49 -2.64 6.18
C ARG A 15 -0.18 -3.03 7.61
N LYS A 16 -1.21 -3.08 8.47
CA LYS A 16 -1.04 -3.47 9.88
C LYS A 16 -0.45 -4.88 10.00
N VAL A 17 -1.00 -5.86 9.28
CA VAL A 17 -0.50 -7.25 9.32
C VAL A 17 0.93 -7.35 8.82
N ALA A 18 1.30 -6.58 7.78
CA ALA A 18 2.66 -6.53 7.26
C ALA A 18 3.66 -6.08 8.33
N HIS A 19 3.39 -4.97 9.01
CA HIS A 19 4.27 -4.47 10.07
C HIS A 19 4.26 -5.36 11.33
N ASP A 20 3.08 -5.76 11.80
CA ASP A 20 2.92 -6.56 13.02
C ASP A 20 3.63 -7.93 12.91
N ARG A 21 3.72 -8.49 11.70
CA ARG A 21 4.34 -9.80 11.44
C ARG A 21 5.73 -9.72 10.80
N GLY A 22 6.23 -8.52 10.51
CA GLY A 22 7.47 -8.36 9.73
C GLY A 22 7.40 -9.02 8.35
N ALA A 23 6.23 -9.01 7.71
CA ALA A 23 5.98 -9.64 6.42
C ALA A 23 5.85 -8.59 5.31
N ALA A 24 6.27 -8.93 4.09
CA ALA A 24 6.01 -8.10 2.92
C ALA A 24 4.64 -8.43 2.33
N VAL A 25 3.82 -7.40 2.08
CA VAL A 25 2.52 -7.53 1.39
C VAL A 25 2.57 -6.76 0.09
N LEU A 26 2.29 -7.46 -1.03
CA LEU A 26 2.17 -6.87 -2.36
C LEU A 26 0.71 -6.84 -2.78
N VAL A 27 0.21 -5.66 -3.15
CA VAL A 27 -1.15 -5.46 -3.63
C VAL A 27 -1.12 -4.92 -5.05
N VAL A 28 -1.86 -5.56 -5.95
CA VAL A 28 -2.12 -5.05 -7.30
C VAL A 28 -3.54 -4.52 -7.31
N THR A 29 -3.71 -3.23 -7.62
CA THR A 29 -5.02 -2.58 -7.62
C THR A 29 -5.10 -1.52 -8.71
N HIS A 30 -6.31 -1.31 -9.24
CA HIS A 30 -6.66 -0.16 -10.07
C HIS A 30 -7.31 0.97 -9.27
N ASP A 31 -7.51 0.80 -7.95
CA ASP A 31 -8.06 1.85 -7.09
C ASP A 31 -6.96 2.81 -6.64
N HIS A 32 -6.80 3.89 -7.38
CA HIS A 32 -5.79 4.91 -7.12
C HIS A 32 -6.00 5.69 -5.81
N ARG A 33 -7.18 5.60 -5.18
CA ARG A 33 -7.53 6.36 -3.97
C ARG A 33 -6.99 5.75 -2.67
N SER A 34 -6.55 4.50 -2.72
CA SER A 34 -6.04 3.75 -1.56
C SER A 34 -4.51 3.59 -1.59
N LEU A 35 -3.85 4.25 -2.56
CA LEU A 35 -2.40 4.16 -2.76
C LEU A 35 -1.60 4.87 -1.65
N ASP A 36 -2.23 5.85 -1.00
CA ASP A 36 -1.67 6.61 0.12
C ASP A 36 -1.37 5.75 1.36
N VAL A 37 -1.98 4.56 1.44
CA VAL A 37 -1.83 3.64 2.58
C VAL A 37 -0.49 2.90 2.57
N PHE A 38 0.13 2.70 1.39
CA PHE A 38 1.33 1.89 1.23
C PHE A 38 2.63 2.68 1.38
N ASP A 39 3.69 2.01 1.86
CA ASP A 39 5.00 2.63 2.06
C ASP A 39 5.75 2.84 0.74
N VAL A 40 5.61 1.89 -0.19
CA VAL A 40 6.26 1.91 -1.49
C VAL A 40 5.21 1.68 -2.56
N LEU A 41 5.25 2.52 -3.59
CA LEU A 41 4.39 2.37 -4.75
C LEU A 41 5.20 2.12 -6.02
N TYR A 42 4.72 1.18 -6.82
CA TYR A 42 5.20 0.91 -8.16
C TYR A 42 4.05 1.04 -9.15
N GLU A 43 4.34 1.62 -10.31
CA GLU A 43 3.43 1.68 -11.45
C GLU A 43 3.87 0.68 -12.52
N MET A 44 2.89 0.10 -13.22
CA MET A 44 3.15 -0.78 -14.35
C MET A 44 2.69 -0.10 -15.64
N GLU A 45 3.62 0.18 -16.54
CA GLU A 45 3.38 0.82 -17.83
C GLU A 45 4.09 0.01 -18.92
N ASP A 46 3.35 -0.40 -19.97
CA ASP A 46 3.86 -1.18 -21.10
C ASP A 46 4.66 -2.43 -20.70
N GLY A 47 4.17 -3.17 -19.69
CA GLY A 47 4.81 -4.37 -19.17
C GLY A 47 6.10 -4.11 -18.37
N ARG A 48 6.40 -2.85 -18.05
CA ARG A 48 7.54 -2.46 -17.22
C ARG A 48 7.06 -1.88 -15.90
N ILE A 49 7.70 -2.31 -14.81
CA ILE A 49 7.46 -1.78 -13.47
C ILE A 49 8.41 -0.60 -13.25
N ARG A 50 7.88 0.54 -12.80
CA ARG A 50 8.65 1.73 -12.44
C ARG A 50 8.31 2.18 -11.03
N PRO A 51 9.29 2.69 -10.27
CA PRO A 51 9.00 3.27 -8.96
C PRO A 51 8.13 4.52 -9.14
N HIS A 52 7.11 4.66 -8.31
CA HIS A 52 6.28 5.85 -8.27
C HIS A 52 6.93 6.93 -7.39
N PRO A 53 6.97 8.21 -7.79
CA PRO A 53 7.64 9.26 -7.01
C PRO A 53 7.00 9.54 -5.66
N GLN A 54 5.73 9.18 -5.44
CA GLN A 54 5.10 9.32 -4.13
C GLN A 54 5.42 8.10 -3.26
N ALA A 55 6.59 8.14 -2.62
CA ALA A 55 6.85 7.31 -1.45
C ALA A 55 6.45 8.12 -0.20
N HIS A 56 5.52 7.59 0.60
CA HIS A 56 5.36 8.10 1.96
C HIS A 56 6.49 7.52 2.80
N PRO A 57 7.27 8.33 3.53
CA PRO A 57 8.21 7.79 4.49
C PRO A 57 7.39 6.97 5.50
N ALA A 58 7.65 5.66 5.57
CA ALA A 58 7.04 4.78 6.54
C ALA A 58 7.21 5.43 7.92
N THR A 59 6.11 5.92 8.51
CA THR A 59 6.12 6.43 9.86
C THR A 59 6.50 5.26 10.74
N THR A 60 7.79 5.20 11.09
CA THR A 60 8.32 4.21 12.01
C THR A 60 7.66 4.52 13.35
N THR A 61 6.59 3.80 13.67
CA THR A 61 6.08 3.72 15.04
C THR A 61 7.16 3.03 15.85
N THR A 62 8.10 3.81 16.37
CA THR A 62 8.95 3.41 17.48
C THR A 62 8.03 3.32 18.69
N ALA A 63 7.46 2.14 18.93
CA ALA A 63 6.83 1.84 20.20
C ALA A 63 7.95 1.83 21.27
N SER A 64 7.89 2.81 22.18
CA SER A 64 8.56 2.77 23.49
C SER A 64 7.91 1.74 24.40
#